data_AF-A0A8K1D7A7-F1
#
_entry.id   AF-A0A8K1D7A7-F1
#
_cell.length_a   1.000
_cell.length_b   1.000
_cell.length_c   1.000
_cell.angle_alpha   90.00
_cell.angle_beta   90.00
_cell.angle_gamma   90.00
#
_symmetry.space_group_name_H-M   'P 1'
#
loop_
_entity.id
_entity.type
_entity.pdbx_description
1 polymer ?
#
loop_
_entity_poly.entity_id
_entity_poly.type
_entity_poly.pdbx_seq_one_letter_code
_entity_poly.pdbx_strand_id
1 'polypeptide(L)'
;ERRRRDKINNWIVQLSKIIPDCGADSGKSGASKGGILSKACDYVRELRQSNQRLQETFKEAERLQMDNDLLRQQMEELKSENAVLRAQLQQRGLDGTPEGTPQ
;
A
#
# COMPACT_ATOMS: atom_id res chain seq x y z
N GLU A 1 25.86 41.14 3.46
CA GLU A 1 24.40 40.88 3.44
C GLU A 1 23.81 40.49 2.08
N ARG A 2 23.95 41.29 1.01
CA ARG A 2 23.31 41.00 -0.30
C ARG A 2 23.47 39.55 -0.80
N ARG A 3 24.70 39.01 -0.81
CA ARG A 3 24.98 37.63 -1.26
C ARG A 3 24.23 36.56 -0.44
N ARG A 4 24.06 36.78 0.87
CA ARG A 4 23.33 35.86 1.76
C ARG A 4 21.86 35.78 1.37
N ARG A 5 21.22 36.93 1.14
CA ARG A 5 19.83 37.03 0.68
C ARG A 5 19.62 36.32 -0.66
N ASP A 6 20.53 36.51 -1.61
CA ASP A 6 20.42 35.88 -2.93
C ASP A 6 20.48 34.34 -2.81
N LYS A 7 21.35 33.83 -1.94
CA LYS A 7 21.42 32.40 -1.62
C LYS A 7 20.10 31.87 -1.03
N ILE A 8 19.49 32.57 -0.08
CA ILE A 8 18.19 32.21 0.49
C ILE A 8 17.10 32.17 -0.59
N ASN A 9 17.07 33.17 -1.49
CA ASN A 9 16.09 33.22 -2.57
C ASN A 9 16.24 32.02 -3.53
N ASN A 10 17.49 31.66 -3.86
CA ASN A 10 17.76 30.50 -4.71
C ASN A 10 17.24 29.20 -4.07
N TRP A 11 17.43 29.02 -2.76
CA TRP A 11 16.88 27.86 -2.05
C TRP A 11 15.35 27.84 -2.05
N ILE A 12 14.69 28.99 -1.86
CA ILE A 12 13.22 29.07 -1.93
C ILE A 12 12.72 28.72 -3.34
N VAL A 13 13.41 29.16 -4.39
CA VAL A 13 13.07 28.81 -5.79
C VAL A 13 13.33 27.32 -6.09
N GLN A 14 14.36 26.71 -5.50
CA GLN A 14 14.57 25.28 -5.64
C GLN A 14 13.50 24.48 -4.91
N LEU A 15 13.11 24.93 -3.72
CA LEU A 15 12.06 24.32 -2.91
C LEU A 15 10.70 24.32 -3.64
N SER A 16 10.35 25.40 -4.35
CA SER A 16 9.10 25.48 -5.11
C SER A 16 9.03 24.50 -6.30
N LYS A 17 10.15 23.93 -6.74
CA LYS A 17 10.17 22.96 -7.85
C LYS A 17 9.80 21.54 -7.41
N ILE A 18 9.95 21.23 -6.12
CA ILE A 18 9.71 19.90 -5.57
C ILE A 18 8.40 19.80 -4.79
N ILE A 19 7.80 20.94 -4.41
CA ILE A 19 6.52 20.97 -3.72
C ILE A 19 5.39 20.95 -4.76
N PRO A 20 4.43 20.02 -4.64
CA PRO A 20 3.23 20.01 -5.48
C PRO A 20 2.51 21.37 -5.48
N ASP A 21 1.91 21.73 -6.61
CA ASP A 21 1.09 22.93 -6.75
C ASP A 21 1.80 24.26 -6.42
N CYS A 22 3.13 24.25 -6.41
CA CYS A 22 3.95 25.43 -6.15
C CYS A 22 4.49 26.07 -7.45
N GLY A 23 4.46 25.33 -8.56
CA GLY A 23 5.07 25.72 -9.84
C GLY A 23 4.12 25.99 -11.03
N ALA A 24 2.81 25.78 -10.89
CA ALA A 24 1.87 25.92 -12.00
C ALA A 24 0.97 27.17 -11.86
N ASP A 25 1.05 28.03 -12.88
CA ASP A 25 -0.01 28.95 -13.31
C ASP A 25 -0.36 30.17 -12.45
N SER A 26 0.63 31.03 -12.21
CA SER A 26 0.34 32.46 -12.01
C SER A 26 1.20 33.31 -12.92
N GLY A 27 0.66 33.53 -14.13
CA GLY A 27 1.10 34.62 -15.00
C GLY A 27 1.28 35.89 -14.16
N LYS A 28 2.47 36.46 -14.24
CA LYS A 28 2.87 37.79 -13.74
C LYS A 28 2.93 38.03 -12.23
N SER A 29 2.69 37.05 -11.36
CA SER A 29 3.12 37.16 -9.96
C SER A 29 3.40 35.77 -9.39
N GLY A 30 4.63 35.29 -9.56
CA GLY A 30 5.05 33.99 -9.04
C GLY A 30 4.77 33.87 -7.55
N ALA A 31 4.43 32.66 -7.10
CA ALA A 31 4.11 32.35 -5.71
C ALA A 31 5.07 33.07 -4.75
N SER A 32 4.50 33.82 -3.80
CA SER A 32 5.30 34.60 -2.86
C SER A 32 6.24 33.68 -2.07
N LYS A 33 7.41 34.19 -1.65
CA LYS A 33 8.34 33.43 -0.81
C LYS A 33 7.65 32.84 0.43
N GLY A 34 6.73 33.60 1.03
CA GLY A 34 5.90 33.12 2.14
C GLY A 34 4.95 32.00 1.73
N GLY A 35 4.30 32.10 0.56
CA GLY A 35 3.43 31.04 0.03
C GLY A 35 4.18 29.74 -0.27
N ILE A 36 5.39 29.84 -0.85
CA ILE A 36 6.26 28.69 -1.09
C ILE A 36 6.61 28.00 0.25
N LEU A 37 7.02 28.79 1.25
CA LEU A 37 7.38 28.26 2.56
C LEU A 37 6.19 27.65 3.31
N SER A 38 4.99 28.25 3.21
CA SER A 38 3.77 27.68 3.80
C SER A 38 3.44 26.32 3.19
N LYS A 39 3.39 26.25 1.85
CA LYS A 39 3.13 24.98 1.14
C LYS A 39 4.21 23.94 1.43
N ALA A 40 5.47 24.35 1.61
CA ALA A 40 6.55 23.46 2.02
C ALA A 40 6.26 22.82 3.38
N CYS A 41 5.85 23.63 4.36
CA CYS A 41 5.51 23.16 5.68
C CYS A 41 4.34 22.18 5.65
N ASP A 42 3.29 22.49 4.87
CA ASP A 42 2.11 21.63 4.74
C ASP A 42 2.48 20.31 4.07
N TYR A 43 3.22 20.37 2.95
CA TYR A 43 3.68 19.17 2.24
C TYR A 43 4.57 18.27 3.11
N VAL A 44 5.47 18.84 3.93
CA VAL A 44 6.28 18.04 4.87
C VAL A 44 5.42 17.35 5.93
N ARG A 45 4.37 18.01 6.44
CA ARG A 45 3.43 17.38 7.39
C ARG A 45 2.65 16.25 6.72
N GLU A 46 2.14 16.49 5.52
CA GLU A 46 1.40 15.49 4.74
C GLU A 46 2.28 14.29 4.40
N LEU A 47 3.51 14.51 3.94
CA LEU A 47 4.48 13.44 3.66
C LEU A 47 4.75 12.59 4.90
N ARG A 48 4.92 13.21 6.08
CA ARG A 48 5.11 12.48 7.34
C ARG A 48 3.91 11.61 7.68
N GLN A 49 2.70 12.16 7.58
CA GLN A 49 1.47 11.41 7.84
C GLN A 49 1.25 10.30 6.82
N SER A 50 1.52 10.57 5.55
CA SER A 50 1.41 9.59 4.46
C SER A 50 2.38 8.43 4.65
N ASN A 51 3.64 8.74 4.96
CA ASN A 51 4.65 7.72 5.27
C ASN A 51 4.27 6.87 6.49
N GLN A 52 3.69 7.48 7.53
CA GLN A 52 3.21 6.73 8.68
C GLN A 52 2.09 5.75 8.29
N ARG A 53 1.07 6.22 7.54
CA ARG A 53 -0.01 5.36 7.05
C ARG A 53 0.51 4.24 6.15
N LEU A 54 1.44 4.55 5.25
CA LEU A 54 2.10 3.56 4.38
C LEU A 54 2.79 2.47 5.19
N GLN A 55 3.50 2.82 6.28
CA GLN A 55 4.14 1.85 7.16
C GLN A 55 3.12 0.96 7.88
N GLU A 56 1.99 1.53 8.32
CA GLU A 56 0.90 0.77 8.95
C GLU A 56 0.27 -0.21 7.95
N THR A 57 -0.08 0.26 6.75
CA THR A 57 -0.63 -0.59 5.67
C THR A 57 0.35 -1.67 5.23
N PHE A 58 1.65 -1.37 5.19
CA PHE A 58 2.67 -2.35 4.83
C PHE A 58 2.75 -3.49 5.85
N LYS A 59 2.78 -3.18 7.14
CA LYS A 59 2.77 -4.18 8.21
C LYS A 59 1.49 -5.03 8.20
N GLU A 60 0.35 -4.41 7.93
CA GLU A 60 -0.93 -5.09 7.78
C GLU A 60 -0.88 -6.08 6.60
N ALA A 61 -0.32 -5.66 5.47
CA ALA A 61 -0.15 -6.51 4.28
C ALA A 61 0.79 -7.70 4.55
N GLU A 62 1.90 -7.49 5.27
CA GLU A 62 2.80 -8.58 5.68
C GLU A 62 2.09 -9.60 6.57
N ARG A 63 1.28 -9.14 7.54
CA ARG A 63 0.49 -10.02 8.40
C ARG A 63 -0.52 -10.83 7.58
N LEU A 64 -1.27 -10.17 6.70
CA LEU A 64 -2.25 -10.84 5.84
C LEU A 64 -1.60 -11.83 4.89
N GLN A 65 -0.38 -11.56 4.41
CA GLN A 65 0.37 -12.49 3.59
C GLN A 65 0.74 -13.76 4.37
N MET A 66 1.22 -13.62 5.61
CA MET A 66 1.51 -14.77 6.48
C MET A 66 0.25 -15.60 6.77
N ASP A 67 -0.87 -14.94 7.07
CA ASP A 67 -2.15 -15.62 7.30
C ASP A 67 -2.62 -16.36 6.04
N ASN A 68 -2.44 -15.76 4.85
CA ASN A 68 -2.80 -16.39 3.58
C ASN A 68 -1.96 -17.65 3.31
N ASP A 69 -0.66 -17.59 3.57
CA ASP A 69 0.24 -18.72 3.37
C ASP A 69 -0.10 -19.88 4.33
N LEU A 70 -0.42 -19.56 5.59
CA LEU A 70 -0.88 -20.57 6.56
C LEU A 70 -2.21 -21.22 6.14
N LEU A 71 -3.18 -20.42 5.69
CA LEU A 71 -4.46 -20.92 5.21
C LEU A 71 -4.30 -21.81 3.96
N ARG A 72 -3.39 -21.45 3.04
CA ARG A 72 -3.06 -22.28 1.88
C ARG A 72 -2.48 -23.63 2.30
N GLN A 73 -1.57 -23.63 3.29
CA GLN A 73 -1.01 -24.87 3.82
C GLN A 73 -2.10 -25.76 4.43
N GLN A 74 -2.96 -25.20 5.27
CA GLN A 74 -4.08 -25.94 5.88
C GLN A 74 -5.04 -26.51 4.83
N MET A 75 -5.32 -25.75 3.76
CA MET A 75 -6.15 -26.26 2.66
C MET A 75 -5.52 -27.46 1.95
N GLU A 76 -4.20 -27.46 1.73
CA GLU A 76 -3.53 -28.60 1.10
C GLU A 76 -3.48 -29.83 2.01
N GLU A 77 -3.26 -29.64 3.32
CA GLU A 77 -3.33 -30.71 4.32
C GLU A 77 -4.73 -31.35 4.33
N LEU A 78 -5.79 -30.54 4.43
CA LEU A 78 -7.17 -31.03 4.41
C LEU A 78 -7.54 -31.72 3.10
N LYS A 79 -7.09 -31.21 1.94
CA LYS A 79 -7.30 -31.90 0.65
C LYS A 79 -6.63 -33.27 0.62
N SER A 80 -5.41 -33.37 1.14
CA SER A 80 -4.68 -34.64 1.23
C SER A 80 -5.40 -35.63 2.14
N GLU A 81 -5.80 -35.20 3.35
CA GLU A 81 -6.58 -36.03 4.26
C GLU A 81 -7.90 -36.49 3.63
N ASN A 82 -8.61 -35.58 2.96
CA ASN A 82 -9.85 -35.90 2.28
C ASN A 82 -9.65 -36.94 1.16
N ALA A 83 -8.55 -36.83 0.40
CA ALA A 83 -8.20 -37.79 -0.65
C ALA A 83 -7.90 -39.19 -0.05
N VAL A 84 -7.15 -39.24 1.05
CA VAL A 84 -6.85 -40.50 1.75
C VAL A 84 -8.14 -41.14 2.29
N LEU A 85 -9.00 -40.37 2.96
CA LEU A 85 -10.27 -40.87 3.49
C LEU A 85 -11.19 -41.38 2.39
N ARG A 86 -11.30 -40.65 1.26
CA ARG A 86 -12.06 -41.11 0.10
C ARG A 86 -11.50 -42.43 -0.46
N ALA A 87 -10.19 -42.55 -0.59
CA ALA A 87 -9.57 -43.80 -1.04
C ALA A 87 -9.83 -44.97 -0.08
N GLN A 88 -9.84 -44.73 1.23
CA GLN A 88 -10.16 -45.75 2.23
C GLN A 88 -11.63 -46.18 2.18
N LEU A 89 -12.56 -45.25 1.95
CA LEU A 89 -13.99 -45.57 1.79
C LEU A 89 -14.24 -46.40 0.53
N GLN A 90 -13.62 -46.01 -0.58
CA GLN A 90 -13.69 -46.74 -1.85
C GLN A 90 -13.12 -48.16 -1.71
N GLN A 91 -11.99 -48.33 -1.03
CA GLN A 91 -11.40 -49.66 -0.75
C GLN A 91 -12.32 -50.56 0.09
N ARG A 92 -13.14 -49.98 0.97
CA ARG A 92 -14.10 -50.71 1.81
C ARG A 92 -15.46 -50.92 1.15
N GLY A 93 -15.65 -50.45 -0.09
CA GLY A 93 -16.94 -50.54 -0.80
C GLY A 93 -18.04 -49.68 -0.18
N LEU A 94 -17.66 -48.66 0.62
CA LEU A 94 -18.57 -47.73 1.29
C LEU A 94 -18.69 -46.42 0.50
N ASP A 95 -18.69 -46.50 -0.83
CA ASP A 95 -18.98 -45.34 -1.66
C ASP A 95 -20.47 -45.02 -1.51
N GLY A 96 -20.77 -44.04 -0.65
CA GLY A 96 -22.07 -43.38 -0.65
C GLY A 96 -22.27 -42.74 -2.01
N THR A 97 -22.97 -43.44 -2.90
CA THR A 97 -23.63 -42.87 -4.06
C THR A 97 -24.33 -41.57 -3.64
N PRO A 98 -24.01 -40.39 -4.22
CA PRO A 98 -24.97 -39.32 -4.25
C PRO A 98 -26.09 -39.78 -5.19
N GLU A 99 -27.05 -40.50 -4.62
CA GLU A 99 -28.30 -40.78 -5.31
C GLU A 99 -29.03 -39.44 -5.51
N GLY A 100 -29.21 -39.06 -6.77
CA GLY A 100 -30.22 -38.08 -7.19
C GLY A 100 -29.77 -36.62 -7.31
N THR A 101 -29.47 -36.20 -8.53
CA THR A 101 -30.42 -35.31 -9.23
C THR A 101 -30.23 -35.45 -10.76
N PRO A 102 -31.26 -35.87 -11.52
CA PRO A 102 -31.19 -36.05 -12.98
C PRO A 102 -31.41 -34.74 -13.75
N GLN A 103 -30.78 -34.69 -14.94
CA GLN A 103 -31.04 -33.90 -16.17
C GLN A 103 -31.65 -32.51 -16.07
#